data_AF-A0A2R6I0H9-F1
#
_entry.id   AF-A0A2R6I0H9-F1
#
_cell.length_a   1.000
_cell.length_b   1.000
_cell.length_c   1.000
_cell.angle_alpha   90.00
_cell.angle_beta   90.00
_cell.angle_gamma   90.00
#
_symmetry.space_group_name_H-M   'P 1'
#
loop_
_entity.id
_entity.type
_entity.pdbx_description
1 polymer ?
#
loop_
_entity_poly.entity_id
_entity_poly.type
_entity_poly.pdbx_seq_one_letter_code
_entity_poly.pdbx_strand_id
1 'polypeptide(L)'
;MGALRQELRDFGAFYREYAQTSVHAVTTALLTAFGLLSFVHRAFVALAVAAYVLPPLFLYLTRDEPVGGERTSGEESAGNGRDGEAAGSEPDRIGSAAGTGGRRGADRGIPTGGGSRSNDASAAPKGSRGPDSGIDADTGADSDSDADADSDTDGDADSDGNATGARTAVAALEWSAADVPTDGALHAVAGRRADEGPHAVGDGGVVLARGDGDWTAVIEDGPGGDGSTLRGVDATGDGGAVWYAGDGGALGRYDLERGGHADHSAPGDRTSTWKDVAVAGPAGEESLLLVNGSGVALQGWYEGGSVRWSEAAKPGSGSSMSAATFDGAGRGFVCDTNGGVYAAGESGDYERVGDADGAAYTALAAADGSLDVAAADGSIHRFDRDDEVWTRREVHDGPLRDIDRAGAAGLTCGDGGALYALDADGDGWSAERSTASATLRGVVTGERVDLAVGDGGTVLERESASGE
;
A
#
# COMPACT_ATOMS: atom_id res chain seq x y z
N MET A 1 -11.24 -8.77 44.60
CA MET A 1 -10.83 -8.08 43.35
C MET A 1 -9.44 -8.48 42.83
N GLY A 2 -8.51 -8.98 43.67
CA GLY A 2 -7.20 -9.45 43.20
C GLY A 2 -7.24 -10.75 42.38
N ALA A 3 -8.00 -11.75 42.84
CA ALA A 3 -8.10 -13.07 42.20
C ALA A 3 -8.66 -13.03 40.77
N LEU A 4 -9.74 -12.27 40.55
CA LEU A 4 -10.37 -12.12 39.22
C LEU A 4 -9.42 -11.47 38.18
N ARG A 5 -8.55 -10.55 38.62
CA ARG A 5 -7.55 -9.90 37.74
C ARG A 5 -6.35 -10.79 37.44
N GLN A 6 -6.15 -11.84 38.22
CA GLN A 6 -5.11 -12.82 37.98
C GLN A 6 -5.63 -13.90 37.03
N GLU A 7 -6.85 -14.42 37.26
CA GLU A 7 -7.52 -15.33 36.32
C GLU A 7 -7.70 -14.71 34.92
N LEU A 8 -8.04 -13.42 34.82
CA LEU A 8 -8.15 -12.74 33.51
C LEU A 8 -6.81 -12.56 32.79
N ARG A 9 -5.70 -12.42 33.55
CA ARG A 9 -4.37 -12.31 32.96
C ARG A 9 -3.84 -13.67 32.52
N ASP A 10 -4.08 -14.70 33.33
CA ASP A 10 -3.70 -16.08 33.03
C ASP A 10 -4.50 -16.62 31.84
N PHE A 11 -5.79 -16.30 31.75
CA PHE A 11 -6.61 -16.57 30.56
C PHE A 11 -6.12 -15.84 29.31
N GLY A 12 -5.70 -14.57 29.43
CA GLY A 12 -5.16 -13.79 28.30
C GLY A 12 -3.79 -14.27 27.79
N ALA A 13 -2.97 -14.86 28.66
CA ALA A 13 -1.73 -15.53 28.26
C ALA A 13 -2.02 -16.84 27.54
N PHE A 14 -2.93 -17.67 28.09
CA PHE A 14 -3.38 -18.91 27.48
C PHE A 14 -4.05 -18.70 26.11
N TYR A 15 -4.89 -17.68 25.96
CA TYR A 15 -5.57 -17.37 24.70
C TYR A 15 -4.58 -16.99 23.58
N ARG A 16 -3.48 -16.30 23.93
CA ARG A 16 -2.42 -15.98 22.97
C ARG A 16 -1.67 -17.21 22.47
N GLU A 17 -1.43 -18.18 23.36
CA GLU A 17 -0.80 -19.45 23.01
C GLU A 17 -1.76 -20.36 22.22
N TYR A 18 -3.05 -20.37 22.56
CA TYR A 18 -4.09 -21.10 21.83
C TYR A 18 -4.30 -20.56 20.40
N ALA A 19 -4.29 -19.23 20.21
CA ALA A 19 -4.43 -18.58 18.91
C ALA A 19 -3.27 -18.88 17.94
N GLN A 20 -2.12 -19.34 18.44
CA GLN A 20 -0.97 -19.75 17.63
C GLN A 20 -1.01 -21.23 17.20
N THR A 21 -2.00 -22.00 17.64
CA THR A 21 -2.13 -23.42 17.24
C THR A 21 -2.92 -23.56 15.94
N SER A 22 -2.58 -24.59 15.14
CA SER A 22 -3.25 -24.93 13.87
C SER A 22 -4.75 -25.19 14.01
N VAL A 23 -5.22 -25.41 15.25
CA VAL A 23 -6.63 -25.57 15.61
C VAL A 23 -7.41 -24.25 15.40
N HIS A 24 -6.77 -23.09 15.58
CA HIS A 24 -7.40 -21.79 15.37
C HIS A 24 -7.65 -21.51 13.88
N ALA A 25 -6.73 -21.90 13.00
CA ALA A 25 -6.90 -21.77 11.55
C ALA A 25 -8.08 -22.64 11.03
N VAL A 26 -8.23 -23.86 11.56
CA VAL A 26 -9.35 -24.75 11.20
C VAL A 26 -10.69 -24.21 11.71
N THR A 27 -10.73 -23.59 12.90
CA THR A 27 -11.95 -22.97 13.42
C THR A 27 -12.33 -21.70 12.67
N THR A 28 -11.37 -20.87 12.27
CA THR A 28 -11.62 -19.69 11.43
C THR A 28 -12.16 -20.09 10.06
N ALA A 29 -11.57 -21.10 9.41
CA ALA A 29 -12.08 -21.60 8.13
C ALA A 29 -13.52 -22.16 8.23
N LEU A 30 -13.84 -22.88 9.32
CA LEU A 30 -15.20 -23.36 9.59
C LEU A 30 -16.19 -22.22 9.88
N LEU A 31 -15.74 -21.14 10.54
CA LEU A 31 -16.56 -19.94 10.81
C LEU A 31 -16.83 -19.11 9.56
N THR A 32 -15.90 -19.03 8.61
CA THR A 32 -16.14 -18.38 7.32
C THR A 32 -17.16 -19.16 6.47
N ALA A 33 -17.11 -20.50 6.51
CA ALA A 33 -18.10 -21.35 5.86
C ALA A 33 -19.50 -21.25 6.51
N PHE A 34 -19.58 -21.05 7.83
CA PHE A 34 -20.85 -20.85 8.54
C PHE A 34 -21.37 -19.41 8.46
N GLY A 35 -20.49 -18.41 8.32
CA GLY A 35 -20.83 -16.99 8.21
C GLY A 35 -21.73 -16.68 7.01
N LEU A 36 -21.53 -17.38 5.90
CA LEU A 36 -22.39 -17.34 4.70
C LEU A 36 -23.80 -17.90 4.94
N LEU A 37 -24.04 -18.67 6.00
CA LEU A 37 -25.34 -19.27 6.34
C LEU A 37 -26.18 -18.41 7.32
N SER A 38 -25.60 -17.34 7.88
CA SER A 38 -26.21 -16.49 8.91
C SER A 38 -27.41 -15.66 8.42
N PHE A 39 -27.54 -15.48 7.11
CA PHE A 39 -28.63 -14.71 6.49
C PHE A 39 -30.01 -15.39 6.59
N VAL A 40 -30.09 -16.64 7.04
CA VAL A 40 -31.34 -17.44 7.01
C VAL A 40 -32.01 -17.62 8.38
N HIS A 41 -31.28 -17.61 9.52
CA HIS A 41 -31.93 -17.76 10.84
C HIS A 41 -31.09 -17.29 12.04
N ARG A 42 -31.68 -16.51 12.96
CA ARG A 42 -31.00 -15.97 14.17
C ARG A 42 -30.48 -17.05 15.15
N ALA A 43 -30.97 -18.28 15.06
CA ALA A 43 -30.47 -19.41 15.85
C ALA A 43 -29.03 -19.82 15.47
N PHE A 44 -28.58 -19.52 14.24
CA PHE A 44 -27.22 -19.82 13.79
C PHE A 44 -26.17 -18.91 14.43
N VAL A 45 -26.52 -17.67 14.74
CA VAL A 45 -25.62 -16.75 15.47
C VAL A 45 -25.36 -17.27 16.88
N ALA A 46 -26.40 -17.73 17.58
CA ALA A 46 -26.25 -18.33 18.90
C ALA A 46 -25.41 -19.62 18.85
N LEU A 47 -25.60 -20.45 17.81
CA LEU A 47 -24.78 -21.66 17.61
C LEU A 47 -23.32 -21.34 17.31
N ALA A 48 -23.05 -20.31 16.48
CA ALA A 48 -21.69 -19.89 16.13
C ALA A 48 -20.94 -19.33 17.34
N VAL A 49 -21.61 -18.49 18.15
CA VAL A 49 -21.05 -17.98 19.41
C VAL A 49 -20.80 -19.13 20.39
N ALA A 50 -21.74 -20.07 20.54
CA ALA A 50 -21.57 -21.22 21.41
C ALA A 50 -20.41 -22.13 20.95
N ALA A 51 -20.30 -22.42 19.65
CA ALA A 51 -19.22 -23.22 19.08
C ALA A 51 -17.84 -22.54 19.22
N TYR A 52 -17.81 -21.20 19.25
CA TYR A 52 -16.57 -20.45 19.45
C TYR A 52 -16.13 -20.40 20.93
N VAL A 53 -17.09 -20.26 21.85
CA VAL A 53 -16.79 -20.03 23.28
C VAL A 53 -16.70 -21.32 24.09
N LEU A 54 -17.46 -22.36 23.75
CA LEU A 54 -17.52 -23.58 24.54
C LEU A 54 -16.21 -24.41 24.53
N PRO A 55 -15.49 -24.59 23.40
CA PRO A 55 -14.27 -25.40 23.41
C PRO A 55 -13.14 -24.82 24.27
N PRO A 56 -12.80 -23.52 24.22
CA PRO A 56 -11.83 -22.92 25.12
C PRO A 56 -12.25 -23.00 26.59
N LEU A 57 -13.54 -22.79 26.87
CA LEU A 57 -14.08 -22.84 28.23
C LEU A 57 -14.03 -24.27 28.81
N PHE A 58 -14.34 -25.28 27.99
CA PHE A 58 -14.24 -26.68 28.40
C PHE A 58 -12.80 -27.06 28.72
N LEU A 59 -11.85 -26.72 27.85
CA LEU A 59 -10.41 -27.01 28.05
C LEU A 59 -9.83 -26.30 29.27
N TYR A 60 -10.30 -25.08 29.57
CA TYR A 60 -9.91 -24.34 30.76
C TYR A 60 -10.44 -24.99 32.05
N LEU A 61 -11.69 -25.45 32.03
CA LEU A 61 -12.32 -26.08 33.20
C LEU A 61 -11.85 -27.52 33.47
N THR A 62 -11.34 -28.22 32.45
CA THR A 62 -10.78 -29.57 32.59
C THR A 62 -9.28 -29.59 32.85
N ARG A 63 -8.63 -28.42 33.01
CA ARG A 63 -7.21 -28.33 33.32
C ARG A 63 -7.02 -28.56 34.83
N ASP A 64 -6.78 -29.81 35.20
CA ASP A 64 -6.35 -30.18 36.54
C ASP A 64 -4.92 -29.67 36.80
N GLU A 65 -4.76 -28.78 37.78
CA GLU A 65 -3.48 -28.40 38.40
C GLU A 65 -3.43 -29.04 39.81
N PRO A 66 -2.26 -29.48 40.31
CA PRO A 66 -1.41 -28.48 40.96
C PRO A 66 0.10 -28.76 40.90
N VAL A 67 0.91 -27.72 40.69
CA VAL A 67 2.27 -27.69 41.26
C VAL A 67 2.49 -26.42 42.08
N GLY A 68 2.20 -26.55 43.38
CA GLY A 68 2.81 -25.75 44.43
C GLY A 68 4.27 -26.18 44.62
N GLY A 69 5.13 -25.20 44.96
CA GLY A 69 6.57 -25.29 44.80
C GLY A 69 7.32 -26.15 45.82
N GLU A 70 8.61 -26.36 45.57
CA GLU A 70 9.68 -26.11 46.53
C GLU A 70 11.07 -26.21 45.85
N ARG A 71 12.00 -25.42 46.38
CA ARG A 71 13.43 -25.40 46.04
C ARG A 71 14.13 -26.60 46.69
N THR A 72 15.25 -27.04 46.11
CA THR A 72 16.60 -27.28 46.71
C THR A 72 17.31 -28.58 46.27
N SER A 73 18.63 -28.44 46.01
CA SER A 73 19.72 -29.44 45.99
C SER A 73 19.61 -30.60 44.98
N GLY A 74 20.66 -31.12 44.34
CA GLY A 74 22.11 -31.12 44.57
C GLY A 74 22.64 -32.52 44.23
N GLU A 75 23.75 -32.57 43.47
CA GLU A 75 24.77 -33.64 43.41
C GLU A 75 24.47 -35.08 42.91
N GLU A 76 25.23 -35.43 41.87
CA GLU A 76 26.14 -36.60 41.72
C GLU A 76 25.66 -38.08 41.74
N SER A 77 25.87 -38.71 40.58
CA SER A 77 26.77 -39.87 40.35
C SER A 77 26.25 -41.33 40.33
N ALA A 78 26.69 -42.00 39.26
CA ALA A 78 27.01 -43.42 39.06
C ALA A 78 25.89 -44.45 38.83
N GLY A 79 26.06 -45.27 37.77
CA GLY A 79 25.33 -46.53 37.62
C GLY A 79 25.37 -47.24 36.26
N ASN A 80 26.47 -47.93 35.99
CA ASN A 80 26.79 -48.79 34.85
C ASN A 80 25.88 -50.05 34.65
N GLY A 81 25.77 -50.54 33.40
CA GLY A 81 25.29 -51.90 33.03
C GLY A 81 24.66 -51.96 31.62
N ARG A 82 25.39 -52.13 30.50
CA ARG A 82 25.90 -53.36 29.84
C ARG A 82 24.86 -54.35 29.26
N ASP A 83 25.05 -54.62 27.96
CA ASP A 83 24.91 -55.90 27.20
C ASP A 83 23.70 -56.13 26.27
N GLY A 84 24.01 -56.52 25.02
CA GLY A 84 23.14 -57.26 24.07
C GLY A 84 22.91 -56.57 22.70
N GLU A 85 23.81 -56.65 21.70
CA GLU A 85 23.91 -57.72 20.67
C GLU A 85 22.85 -57.57 19.55
N ALA A 86 23.16 -56.97 18.39
CA ALA A 86 23.87 -57.44 17.19
C ALA A 86 22.99 -58.10 16.08
N ALA A 87 23.42 -57.88 14.83
CA ALA A 87 22.92 -58.36 13.53
C ALA A 87 21.70 -57.59 12.94
N GLY A 88 21.75 -56.94 11.78
CA GLY A 88 22.64 -57.06 10.63
C GLY A 88 21.94 -57.86 9.51
N SER A 89 21.52 -57.18 8.44
CA SER A 89 21.49 -57.70 7.06
C SER A 89 21.12 -56.59 6.06
N GLU A 90 22.07 -56.31 5.19
CA GLU A 90 22.05 -55.47 4.01
C GLU A 90 21.37 -56.18 2.79
N PRO A 91 21.24 -55.51 1.62
CA PRO A 91 20.21 -55.76 0.60
C PRO A 91 20.69 -56.61 -0.58
N ASP A 92 19.79 -57.02 -1.48
CA ASP A 92 20.13 -57.24 -2.89
C ASP A 92 18.90 -57.38 -3.85
N ARG A 93 18.94 -56.59 -4.93
CA ARG A 93 18.80 -56.95 -6.37
C ARG A 93 17.47 -57.05 -7.14
N ILE A 94 17.40 -56.17 -8.16
CA ILE A 94 17.35 -56.39 -9.64
C ILE A 94 16.13 -57.06 -10.30
N GLY A 95 15.64 -56.38 -11.36
CA GLY A 95 15.04 -56.96 -12.59
C GLY A 95 13.87 -56.11 -13.12
N SER A 96 13.99 -55.19 -14.09
CA SER A 96 14.32 -55.28 -15.53
C SER A 96 13.17 -55.72 -16.47
N ALA A 97 13.02 -54.94 -17.56
CA ALA A 97 12.37 -55.20 -18.86
C ALA A 97 10.82 -55.16 -18.93
N ALA A 98 10.14 -54.83 -20.05
CA ALA A 98 10.41 -54.12 -21.31
C ALA A 98 9.09 -54.18 -22.15
N GLY A 99 8.90 -53.22 -23.06
CA GLY A 99 8.09 -53.36 -24.29
C GLY A 99 6.58 -53.10 -24.18
N THR A 100 5.83 -52.70 -25.22
CA THR A 100 6.08 -52.23 -26.59
C THR A 100 4.69 -52.01 -27.24
N GLY A 101 4.56 -51.00 -28.11
CA GLY A 101 3.52 -50.90 -29.17
C GLY A 101 2.15 -50.38 -28.73
N GLY A 102 1.45 -49.48 -29.44
CA GLY A 102 1.58 -48.98 -30.80
C GLY A 102 0.22 -49.05 -31.51
N ARG A 103 -0.07 -48.05 -32.37
CA ARG A 103 -1.16 -47.96 -33.38
C ARG A 103 -2.54 -47.53 -32.86
N ARG A 104 -3.41 -46.83 -33.61
CA ARG A 104 -3.46 -46.16 -34.93
C ARG A 104 -4.86 -45.52 -35.04
N GLY A 105 -5.00 -44.53 -35.92
CA GLY A 105 -6.25 -44.19 -36.63
C GLY A 105 -6.94 -42.94 -36.07
N ALA A 106 -6.81 -41.77 -36.69
CA ALA A 106 -7.47 -41.32 -37.93
C ALA A 106 -8.99 -41.28 -37.80
N ASP A 107 -9.61 -40.11 -37.99
CA ASP A 107 -10.38 -39.76 -39.19
C ASP A 107 -11.34 -38.57 -38.93
N ARG A 108 -11.39 -37.62 -39.88
CA ARG A 108 -12.48 -36.70 -40.31
C ARG A 108 -13.30 -35.91 -39.25
N GLY A 109 -13.67 -34.64 -39.43
CA GLY A 109 -13.66 -33.78 -40.61
C GLY A 109 -14.34 -32.42 -40.29
N ILE A 110 -14.02 -31.41 -41.10
CA ILE A 110 -14.72 -30.13 -41.25
C ILE A 110 -15.80 -30.33 -42.33
N PRO A 111 -17.05 -29.81 -42.19
CA PRO A 111 -17.36 -28.53 -42.85
C PRO A 111 -18.50 -27.63 -42.25
N THR A 112 -18.25 -26.32 -42.33
CA THR A 112 -19.12 -25.22 -42.85
C THR A 112 -20.49 -24.86 -42.26
N GLY A 113 -20.72 -23.54 -42.21
CA GLY A 113 -22.04 -22.86 -42.34
C GLY A 113 -22.58 -22.37 -40.99
N GLY A 114 -22.82 -21.08 -40.74
CA GLY A 114 -23.44 -20.06 -41.59
C GLY A 114 -24.80 -19.73 -40.98
N GLY A 115 -25.03 -18.48 -40.54
CA GLY A 115 -26.35 -18.08 -40.03
C GLY A 115 -26.37 -16.79 -39.23
N SER A 116 -26.56 -15.67 -39.94
CA SER A 116 -27.07 -14.40 -39.42
C SER A 116 -28.32 -14.59 -38.55
N ARG A 117 -28.47 -13.76 -37.51
CA ARG A 117 -29.76 -13.18 -37.09
C ARG A 117 -29.54 -11.95 -36.22
N SER A 118 -29.77 -10.82 -36.86
CA SER A 118 -30.28 -9.56 -36.34
C SER A 118 -31.32 -9.73 -35.23
N ASN A 119 -31.21 -8.91 -34.18
CA ASN A 119 -32.36 -8.40 -33.42
C ASN A 119 -32.09 -6.93 -33.10
N ASP A 120 -32.71 -6.10 -33.93
CA ASP A 120 -33.01 -4.69 -33.70
C ASP A 120 -34.42 -4.62 -33.10
N ALA A 121 -34.58 -3.92 -31.97
CA ALA A 121 -35.84 -3.30 -31.56
C ALA A 121 -35.67 -2.46 -30.28
N SER A 122 -35.45 -1.16 -30.47
CA SER A 122 -36.34 -0.06 -30.02
C SER A 122 -36.99 -0.14 -28.62
N ALA A 123 -36.73 0.86 -27.77
CA ALA A 123 -37.74 1.87 -27.39
C ALA A 123 -37.26 2.80 -26.25
N ALA A 124 -37.21 4.10 -26.55
CA ALA A 124 -37.28 5.18 -25.57
C ALA A 124 -38.71 5.33 -25.01
N PRO A 125 -38.89 6.05 -23.88
CA PRO A 125 -39.81 7.17 -23.94
C PRO A 125 -39.35 8.44 -23.19
N LYS A 126 -39.92 9.56 -23.65
CA LYS A 126 -39.82 10.93 -23.14
C LYS A 126 -40.78 11.18 -21.96
N GLY A 127 -40.33 11.97 -20.97
CA GLY A 127 -40.94 13.27 -20.57
C GLY A 127 -42.18 13.34 -19.65
N SER A 128 -42.02 14.07 -18.52
CA SER A 128 -43.01 14.95 -17.84
C SER A 128 -42.25 15.71 -16.72
N ARG A 129 -42.03 17.04 -16.68
CA ARG A 129 -42.88 18.25 -16.60
C ARG A 129 -43.82 18.38 -15.37
N GLY A 130 -43.34 19.14 -14.37
CA GLY A 130 -44.06 20.13 -13.51
C GLY A 130 -45.00 19.62 -12.40
N PRO A 131 -45.33 20.43 -11.35
CA PRO A 131 -45.33 21.91 -11.32
C PRO A 131 -44.78 22.60 -10.04
N ASP A 132 -44.85 23.93 -10.10
CA ASP A 132 -44.58 25.01 -9.13
C ASP A 132 -44.98 24.82 -7.66
N SER A 133 -44.21 25.47 -6.78
CA SER A 133 -44.77 26.22 -5.65
C SER A 133 -43.84 27.38 -5.24
N GLY A 134 -44.23 28.60 -5.60
CA GLY A 134 -43.70 29.84 -5.02
C GLY A 134 -44.37 30.14 -3.68
N ILE A 135 -43.61 30.73 -2.76
CA ILE A 135 -44.11 31.48 -1.62
C ILE A 135 -43.25 32.73 -1.49
N ASP A 136 -43.86 33.86 -1.86
CA ASP A 136 -43.47 35.21 -1.44
C ASP A 136 -43.97 35.46 -0.01
N ALA A 137 -43.15 36.13 0.81
CA ALA A 137 -43.64 36.94 1.93
C ALA A 137 -42.58 37.97 2.33
N ASP A 138 -42.78 39.21 1.87
CA ASP A 138 -42.20 40.42 2.44
C ASP A 138 -42.59 40.59 3.92
N THR A 139 -41.71 41.19 4.73
CA THR A 139 -42.05 42.31 5.63
C THR A 139 -40.77 42.83 6.30
N GLY A 140 -40.46 44.11 6.08
CA GLY A 140 -39.37 44.81 6.74
C GLY A 140 -39.71 45.27 8.17
N ALA A 141 -38.70 45.77 8.87
CA ALA A 141 -38.80 46.90 9.79
C ALA A 141 -37.43 47.19 10.41
N ASP A 142 -37.05 48.46 10.35
CA ASP A 142 -35.87 49.08 10.95
C ASP A 142 -35.89 48.94 12.48
N SER A 143 -34.71 48.89 13.11
CA SER A 143 -34.51 49.44 14.45
C SER A 143 -33.02 49.65 14.73
N ASP A 144 -32.70 50.93 14.85
CA ASP A 144 -31.46 51.49 15.37
C ASP A 144 -31.19 50.97 16.80
N SER A 145 -29.91 50.76 17.12
CA SER A 145 -29.47 50.61 18.51
C SER A 145 -28.04 51.12 18.62
N ASP A 146 -27.96 52.40 18.99
CA ASP A 146 -26.78 53.03 19.55
C ASP A 146 -26.32 52.27 20.79
N ALA A 147 -25.02 52.01 20.89
CA ALA A 147 -24.35 51.76 22.16
C ALA A 147 -22.91 52.28 22.07
N ASP A 148 -22.75 53.50 22.56
CA ASP A 148 -21.47 54.10 22.93
C ASP A 148 -20.71 53.21 23.92
N ALA A 149 -19.42 53.03 23.68
CA ALA A 149 -18.47 52.64 24.71
C ALA A 149 -17.13 53.33 24.43
N ASP A 150 -17.01 54.53 24.99
CA ASP A 150 -15.75 55.25 25.17
C ASP A 150 -14.77 54.41 25.99
N SER A 151 -13.52 54.35 25.53
CA SER A 151 -12.38 53.91 26.33
C SER A 151 -11.11 54.53 25.75
N ASP A 152 -10.86 55.77 26.16
CA ASP A 152 -9.57 56.42 26.04
C ASP A 152 -8.48 55.58 26.70
N THR A 153 -7.37 55.34 26.00
CA THR A 153 -6.06 55.18 26.66
C THR A 153 -4.98 55.67 25.69
N ASP A 154 -4.55 56.91 25.93
CA ASP A 154 -3.28 57.44 25.47
C ASP A 154 -2.13 56.60 26.05
N GLY A 155 -1.19 56.22 25.20
CA GLY A 155 0.01 55.48 25.59
C GLY A 155 1.11 55.73 24.58
N ASP A 156 1.98 56.67 24.92
CA ASP A 156 3.04 57.26 24.12
C ASP A 156 4.00 56.26 23.47
N ALA A 157 4.45 56.67 22.29
CA ALA A 157 5.59 56.11 21.60
C ALA A 157 6.89 56.40 22.38
N ASP A 158 7.62 55.35 22.76
CA ASP A 158 9.06 55.43 22.92
C ASP A 158 9.73 54.33 22.10
N SER A 159 10.51 54.82 21.14
CA SER A 159 11.35 54.10 20.21
C SER A 159 12.67 53.78 20.88
N ASP A 160 12.87 52.54 21.32
CA ASP A 160 14.21 52.00 21.61
C ASP A 160 14.50 50.82 20.68
N GLY A 161 15.44 51.07 19.78
CA GLY A 161 15.91 50.12 18.79
C GLY A 161 16.53 48.89 19.44
N ASN A 162 15.96 47.73 19.13
CA ASN A 162 16.69 46.47 19.20
C ASN A 162 16.92 45.96 17.78
N ALA A 163 18.16 46.07 17.33
CA ALA A 163 18.69 45.41 16.15
C ALA A 163 18.54 43.90 16.32
N THR A 164 17.41 43.37 15.86
CA THR A 164 17.21 41.93 15.71
C THR A 164 17.28 41.67 14.23
N GLY A 165 18.32 40.93 13.82
CA GLY A 165 18.64 40.68 12.43
C GLY A 165 17.39 40.31 11.64
N ALA A 166 17.23 40.95 10.50
CA ALA A 166 16.31 40.52 9.46
C ALA A 166 16.69 39.08 9.09
N ARG A 167 16.10 38.12 9.79
CA ARG A 167 15.84 36.83 9.20
C ARG A 167 14.79 37.13 8.16
N THR A 168 15.19 37.10 6.90
CA THR A 168 14.27 36.97 5.79
C THR A 168 13.36 35.81 6.16
N ALA A 169 12.14 36.11 6.61
CA ALA A 169 11.09 35.11 6.71
C ALA A 169 10.82 34.78 5.25
N VAL A 170 11.45 33.71 4.75
CA VAL A 170 10.96 33.02 3.56
C VAL A 170 9.51 32.72 3.91
N ALA A 171 8.56 33.34 3.21
CA ALA A 171 7.16 32.99 3.38
C ALA A 171 7.09 31.48 3.15
N ALA A 172 6.74 30.72 4.20
CA ALA A 172 6.61 29.28 4.06
C ALA A 172 5.60 29.06 2.94
N LEU A 173 6.03 28.41 1.86
CA LEU A 173 5.17 28.09 0.74
C LEU A 173 4.02 27.25 1.30
N GLU A 174 2.79 27.74 1.17
CA GLU A 174 1.63 27.08 1.77
C GLU A 174 1.06 26.06 0.78
N TRP A 175 0.57 24.95 1.31
CA TRP A 175 -0.15 23.96 0.52
C TRP A 175 -1.51 24.52 0.10
N SER A 176 -1.83 24.37 -1.18
CA SER A 176 -3.10 24.80 -1.78
C SER A 176 -3.84 23.60 -2.37
N ALA A 177 -5.16 23.57 -2.25
CA ALA A 177 -5.96 22.51 -2.86
C ALA A 177 -6.15 22.78 -4.36
N ALA A 178 -6.05 21.73 -5.16
CA ALA A 178 -6.33 21.77 -6.59
C ALA A 178 -7.64 21.03 -6.93
N ASP A 179 -8.39 21.56 -7.89
CA ASP A 179 -9.58 20.91 -8.43
C ASP A 179 -9.17 19.81 -9.42
N VAL A 180 -9.83 18.65 -9.32
CA VAL A 180 -9.60 17.51 -10.21
C VAL A 180 -10.90 16.96 -10.78
N PRO A 181 -10.89 16.34 -11.97
CA PRO A 181 -12.10 15.82 -12.62
C PRO A 181 -12.52 14.44 -12.07
N THR A 182 -12.44 14.23 -10.76
CA THR A 182 -12.89 13.00 -10.11
C THR A 182 -13.23 13.25 -8.64
N ASP A 183 -14.25 12.56 -8.14
CA ASP A 183 -14.58 12.52 -6.72
C ASP A 183 -14.05 11.24 -6.04
N GLY A 184 -13.41 10.33 -6.80
CA GLY A 184 -12.85 9.06 -6.32
C GLY A 184 -11.52 9.24 -5.59
N ALA A 185 -11.09 8.24 -4.81
CA ALA A 185 -9.79 8.31 -4.16
C ALA A 185 -8.66 8.23 -5.20
N LEU A 186 -7.64 9.07 -5.03
CA LEU A 186 -6.36 8.97 -5.73
C LEU A 186 -5.38 8.22 -4.84
N HIS A 187 -4.82 7.12 -5.35
CA HIS A 187 -4.01 6.17 -4.57
C HIS A 187 -2.51 6.43 -4.68
N ALA A 188 -2.03 6.97 -5.79
CA ALA A 188 -0.61 7.24 -6.01
C ALA A 188 -0.42 8.41 -6.99
N VAL A 189 0.75 9.05 -6.93
CA VAL A 189 1.17 10.15 -7.79
C VAL A 189 2.65 9.98 -8.16
N ALA A 190 3.02 10.28 -9.40
CA ALA A 190 4.39 10.23 -9.90
C ALA A 190 4.66 11.36 -10.90
N GLY A 191 5.89 11.47 -11.37
CA GLY A 191 6.30 12.53 -12.32
C GLY A 191 6.85 13.75 -11.57
N ARG A 192 8.18 13.79 -11.43
CA ARG A 192 8.89 14.87 -10.72
C ARG A 192 9.34 16.01 -11.64
N ARG A 193 9.33 15.80 -12.95
CA ARG A 193 9.90 16.72 -13.94
C ARG A 193 8.97 17.88 -14.25
N ALA A 194 9.57 19.06 -14.38
CA ALA A 194 8.85 20.31 -14.61
C ALA A 194 8.18 20.40 -15.99
N ASP A 195 8.70 19.73 -17.00
CA ASP A 195 8.23 19.78 -18.40
C ASP A 195 7.13 18.77 -18.72
N GLU A 196 7.04 17.70 -17.94
CA GLU A 196 6.01 16.65 -18.05
C GLU A 196 4.77 17.00 -17.21
N GLY A 197 4.99 17.50 -16.00
CA GLY A 197 3.98 17.56 -14.97
C GLY A 197 3.69 16.20 -14.31
N PRO A 198 3.14 16.19 -13.09
CA PRO A 198 2.80 14.99 -12.35
C PRO A 198 1.57 14.25 -12.90
N HIS A 199 1.49 12.95 -12.59
CA HIS A 199 0.40 12.05 -12.93
C HIS A 199 -0.14 11.35 -11.68
N ALA A 200 -1.46 11.32 -11.51
CA ALA A 200 -2.11 10.66 -10.38
C ALA A 200 -3.05 9.55 -10.85
N VAL A 201 -3.15 8.47 -10.09
CA VAL A 201 -4.01 7.33 -10.43
C VAL A 201 -4.97 7.00 -9.30
N GLY A 202 -6.16 6.48 -9.63
CA GLY A 202 -7.21 6.36 -8.64
C GLY A 202 -8.27 5.29 -8.90
N ASP A 203 -9.36 5.42 -8.15
CA ASP A 203 -10.57 4.64 -8.31
C ASP A 203 -11.15 4.78 -9.73
N GLY A 204 -11.82 3.72 -10.18
CA GLY A 204 -12.46 3.72 -11.51
C GLY A 204 -11.49 3.60 -12.68
N GLY A 205 -10.19 3.38 -12.43
CA GLY A 205 -9.22 3.25 -13.52
C GLY A 205 -8.68 4.59 -14.03
N VAL A 206 -8.93 5.69 -13.32
CA VAL A 206 -8.54 7.02 -13.77
C VAL A 206 -7.03 7.23 -13.72
N VAL A 207 -6.49 7.85 -14.76
CA VAL A 207 -5.15 8.47 -14.78
C VAL A 207 -5.32 9.94 -15.09
N LEU A 208 -4.91 10.78 -14.15
CA LEU A 208 -4.93 12.23 -14.26
C LEU A 208 -3.53 12.74 -14.61
N ALA A 209 -3.46 13.76 -15.46
CA ALA A 209 -2.25 14.49 -15.80
C ALA A 209 -2.41 15.96 -15.42
N ARG A 210 -1.39 16.54 -14.80
CA ARG A 210 -1.33 17.96 -14.45
C ARG A 210 -0.63 18.75 -15.55
N GLY A 211 -1.39 19.58 -16.25
CA GLY A 211 -0.88 20.50 -17.27
C GLY A 211 -0.49 21.86 -16.69
N ASP A 212 -0.62 22.94 -17.47
CA ASP A 212 -0.33 24.33 -17.09
C ASP A 212 -1.42 24.97 -16.18
N GLY A 213 -1.69 24.35 -15.04
CA GLY A 213 -2.58 24.88 -13.99
C GLY A 213 -3.75 23.96 -13.65
N ASP A 214 -4.10 23.04 -14.55
CA ASP A 214 -5.29 22.21 -14.43
C ASP A 214 -4.94 20.71 -14.48
N TRP A 215 -5.74 19.91 -13.78
CA TRP A 215 -5.72 18.45 -13.87
C TRP A 215 -6.72 17.96 -14.92
N THR A 216 -6.32 17.00 -15.75
CA THR A 216 -7.17 16.41 -16.79
C THR A 216 -7.09 14.88 -16.76
N ALA A 217 -8.21 14.21 -17.00
CA ALA A 217 -8.22 12.75 -17.16
C ALA A 217 -7.69 12.38 -18.55
N VAL A 218 -6.53 11.72 -18.59
CA VAL A 218 -5.95 11.19 -19.84
C VAL A 218 -6.38 9.75 -20.11
N ILE A 219 -6.79 9.04 -19.05
CA ILE A 219 -7.42 7.72 -19.10
C ILE A 219 -8.55 7.71 -18.08
N GLU A 220 -9.74 7.26 -18.47
CA GLU A 220 -10.93 7.28 -17.61
C GLU A 220 -11.24 5.91 -16.98
N ASP A 221 -11.02 4.80 -17.71
CA ASP A 221 -11.50 3.46 -17.33
C ASP A 221 -10.37 2.40 -17.23
N GLY A 222 -9.12 2.82 -17.02
CA GLY A 222 -7.96 1.94 -16.91
C GLY A 222 -7.49 1.36 -18.25
N PRO A 223 -6.47 0.48 -18.23
CA PRO A 223 -5.81 0.00 -19.45
C PRO A 223 -6.70 -0.93 -20.29
N GLY A 224 -7.56 -1.72 -19.65
CA GLY A 224 -8.49 -2.64 -20.32
C GLY A 224 -9.90 -2.06 -20.54
N GLY A 225 -10.17 -0.84 -20.08
CA GLY A 225 -11.49 -0.20 -20.15
C GLY A 225 -12.55 -0.82 -19.22
N ASP A 226 -12.12 -1.48 -18.14
CA ASP A 226 -12.98 -2.17 -17.18
C ASP A 226 -13.22 -1.38 -15.89
N GLY A 227 -12.55 -0.24 -15.73
CA GLY A 227 -12.68 0.65 -14.57
C GLY A 227 -12.06 0.10 -13.29
N SER A 228 -11.10 -0.81 -13.39
CA SER A 228 -10.40 -1.37 -12.23
C SER A 228 -9.59 -0.29 -11.50
N THR A 229 -9.69 -0.22 -10.17
CA THR A 229 -8.93 0.76 -9.36
C THR A 229 -7.42 0.58 -9.58
N LEU A 230 -6.75 1.69 -9.86
CA LEU A 230 -5.29 1.77 -9.96
C LEU A 230 -4.69 2.11 -8.60
N ARG A 231 -3.57 1.47 -8.27
CA ARG A 231 -2.96 1.47 -6.93
C ARG A 231 -1.58 2.12 -6.92
N GLY A 232 -0.78 1.91 -7.96
CA GLY A 232 0.56 2.46 -8.09
C GLY A 232 0.76 3.09 -9.46
N VAL A 233 1.62 4.10 -9.51
CA VAL A 233 2.06 4.79 -10.72
C VAL A 233 3.51 5.18 -10.55
N ASP A 234 4.30 5.08 -11.62
CA ASP A 234 5.67 5.59 -11.64
C ASP A 234 6.06 6.05 -13.06
N ALA A 235 6.95 7.02 -13.13
CA ALA A 235 7.40 7.66 -14.38
C ALA A 235 8.77 7.13 -14.81
N THR A 236 9.00 7.09 -16.12
CA THR A 236 10.34 6.86 -16.65
C THR A 236 11.29 7.98 -16.25
N GLY A 237 12.58 7.68 -16.10
CA GLY A 237 13.56 8.67 -15.61
C GLY A 237 13.74 9.91 -16.49
N ASP A 238 13.33 9.83 -17.76
CA ASP A 238 13.29 10.93 -18.71
C ASP A 238 11.91 11.59 -18.85
N GLY A 239 10.88 11.11 -18.15
CA GLY A 239 9.52 11.62 -18.22
C GLY A 239 8.80 11.36 -19.56
N GLY A 240 9.29 10.42 -20.38
CA GLY A 240 8.67 10.11 -21.66
C GLY A 240 7.44 9.19 -21.57
N ALA A 241 7.28 8.46 -20.46
CA ALA A 241 6.12 7.62 -20.19
C ALA A 241 5.83 7.45 -18.69
N VAL A 242 4.59 7.11 -18.38
CA VAL A 242 4.17 6.65 -17.05
C VAL A 242 3.61 5.23 -17.12
N TRP A 243 3.92 4.44 -16.11
CA TRP A 243 3.35 3.11 -15.89
C TRP A 243 2.40 3.17 -14.71
N TYR A 244 1.31 2.41 -14.78
CA TYR A 244 0.33 2.33 -13.71
C TYR A 244 -0.18 0.91 -13.57
N ALA A 245 -0.45 0.51 -12.34
CA ALA A 245 -0.86 -0.86 -12.01
C ALA A 245 -1.96 -0.87 -10.94
N GLY A 246 -2.77 -1.92 -10.92
CA GLY A 246 -3.89 -1.98 -9.99
C GLY A 246 -4.58 -3.33 -9.83
N ASP A 247 -5.86 -3.23 -9.49
CA ASP A 247 -6.73 -4.37 -9.22
C ASP A 247 -6.91 -5.25 -10.47
N GLY A 248 -7.22 -6.54 -10.25
CA GLY A 248 -7.47 -7.48 -11.36
C GLY A 248 -6.24 -7.81 -12.22
N GLY A 249 -5.05 -7.38 -11.80
CA GLY A 249 -3.84 -7.49 -12.62
C GLY A 249 -3.71 -6.40 -13.68
N ALA A 250 -4.46 -5.31 -13.55
CA ALA A 250 -4.37 -4.14 -14.42
C ALA A 250 -2.93 -3.62 -14.46
N LEU A 251 -2.41 -3.42 -15.66
CA LEU A 251 -1.10 -2.82 -15.91
C LEU A 251 -1.16 -2.08 -17.25
N GLY A 252 -0.79 -0.81 -17.25
CA GLY A 252 -0.74 -0.03 -18.47
C GLY A 252 0.46 0.91 -18.51
N ARG A 253 0.72 1.40 -19.71
CA ARG A 253 1.75 2.40 -20.01
C ARG A 253 1.12 3.52 -20.81
N TYR A 254 1.31 4.77 -20.41
CA TYR A 254 0.91 5.95 -21.17
C TYR A 254 2.16 6.64 -21.73
N ASP A 255 2.18 6.85 -23.05
CA ASP A 255 3.23 7.56 -23.78
C ASP A 255 2.92 9.06 -23.82
N LEU A 256 3.78 9.86 -23.19
CA LEU A 256 3.54 11.28 -22.96
C LEU A 256 3.87 12.14 -24.18
N GLU A 257 4.81 11.69 -25.01
CA GLU A 257 5.16 12.40 -26.24
C GLU A 257 4.09 12.22 -27.32
N ARG A 258 3.56 11.00 -27.47
CA ARG A 258 2.65 10.64 -28.56
C ARG A 258 1.18 10.82 -28.19
N GLY A 259 0.86 10.77 -26.90
CA GLY A 259 -0.51 10.67 -26.42
C GLY A 259 -1.09 9.29 -26.78
N GLY A 260 -1.21 8.42 -25.79
CA GLY A 260 -1.83 7.11 -25.98
C GLY A 260 -1.38 6.11 -24.93
N HIS A 261 -2.22 5.11 -24.67
CA HIS A 261 -1.91 4.06 -23.72
C HIS A 261 -1.83 2.67 -24.37
N ALA A 262 -1.08 1.79 -23.72
CA ALA A 262 -1.00 0.38 -24.05
C ALA A 262 -1.44 -0.46 -22.85
N ASP A 263 -2.24 -1.50 -23.12
CA ASP A 263 -2.65 -2.48 -22.13
C ASP A 263 -1.61 -3.60 -22.02
N HIS A 264 -1.07 -3.75 -20.82
CA HIS A 264 -0.11 -4.79 -20.43
C HIS A 264 -0.64 -5.66 -19.29
N SER A 265 -1.96 -5.63 -19.07
CA SER A 265 -2.62 -6.32 -17.96
C SER A 265 -2.38 -7.83 -17.98
N ALA A 266 -2.48 -8.42 -16.78
CA ALA A 266 -2.25 -9.83 -16.53
C ALA A 266 -0.87 -10.36 -16.96
N PRO A 267 0.25 -9.78 -16.49
CA PRO A 267 1.59 -10.20 -16.90
C PRO A 267 1.88 -11.65 -16.48
N GLY A 268 2.07 -12.51 -17.49
CA GLY A 268 2.19 -13.96 -17.32
C GLY A 268 0.96 -14.59 -16.68
N ASP A 269 -0.24 -14.19 -17.13
CA ASP A 269 -1.56 -14.66 -16.69
C ASP A 269 -1.92 -14.36 -15.23
N ARG A 270 -1.27 -13.35 -14.62
CA ARG A 270 -1.47 -12.99 -13.21
C ARG A 270 -2.53 -11.91 -13.04
N THR A 271 -3.65 -12.27 -12.43
CA THR A 271 -4.80 -11.36 -12.21
C THR A 271 -4.96 -10.90 -10.76
N SER A 272 -3.95 -11.12 -9.92
CA SER A 272 -3.95 -10.58 -8.56
C SER A 272 -3.77 -9.06 -8.57
N THR A 273 -4.32 -8.35 -7.59
CA THR A 273 -4.11 -6.91 -7.41
C THR A 273 -2.63 -6.57 -7.29
N TRP A 274 -2.10 -5.82 -8.24
CA TRP A 274 -0.83 -5.14 -8.09
C TRP A 274 -0.98 -4.03 -7.06
N LYS A 275 -0.08 -4.02 -6.08
CA LYS A 275 -0.02 -3.03 -5.01
C LYS A 275 0.77 -1.81 -5.44
N ASP A 276 1.80 -2.03 -6.24
CA ASP A 276 2.68 -0.97 -6.68
C ASP A 276 3.44 -1.37 -7.96
N VAL A 277 3.94 -0.37 -8.68
CA VAL A 277 4.81 -0.48 -9.84
C VAL A 277 5.93 0.55 -9.73
N ALA A 278 7.17 0.11 -9.82
CA ALA A 278 8.33 0.99 -9.95
C ALA A 278 8.98 0.85 -11.33
N VAL A 279 9.55 1.94 -11.83
CA VAL A 279 10.12 2.08 -13.16
C VAL A 279 11.53 2.68 -13.06
N ALA A 280 12.46 2.13 -13.82
CA ALA A 280 13.78 2.72 -14.03
C ALA A 280 14.14 2.74 -15.52
N GLY A 281 15.02 3.67 -15.89
CA GLY A 281 15.45 3.85 -17.28
C GLY A 281 14.56 4.83 -18.07
N PRO A 282 14.97 5.14 -19.31
CA PRO A 282 14.24 6.05 -20.19
C PRO A 282 13.04 5.37 -20.86
N ALA A 283 12.13 6.18 -21.41
CA ALA A 283 11.03 5.68 -22.20
C ALA A 283 11.50 4.86 -23.41
N GLY A 284 11.01 3.62 -23.53
CA GLY A 284 11.39 2.66 -24.57
C GLY A 284 12.41 1.61 -24.13
N GLU A 285 13.11 1.82 -23.02
CA GLU A 285 14.07 0.88 -22.40
C GLU A 285 13.84 0.78 -20.88
N GLU A 286 12.59 0.56 -20.47
CA GLU A 286 12.18 0.57 -19.08
C GLU A 286 12.48 -0.76 -18.36
N SER A 287 13.01 -0.68 -17.14
CA SER A 287 13.00 -1.77 -16.17
C SER A 287 11.83 -1.59 -15.22
N LEU A 288 11.06 -2.64 -14.99
CA LEU A 288 9.83 -2.63 -14.20
C LEU A 288 9.98 -3.53 -12.97
N LEU A 289 9.37 -3.12 -11.87
CA LEU A 289 9.24 -3.93 -10.66
C LEU A 289 7.81 -3.86 -10.16
N LEU A 290 7.12 -4.99 -10.18
CA LEU A 290 5.72 -5.13 -9.75
C LEU A 290 5.64 -5.92 -8.47
N VAL A 291 4.77 -5.50 -7.57
CA VAL A 291 4.51 -6.20 -6.30
C VAL A 291 3.02 -6.38 -6.03
N ASN A 292 2.62 -7.46 -5.37
CA ASN A 292 1.22 -7.71 -5.04
C ASN A 292 0.96 -8.20 -3.61
N GLY A 293 -0.31 -8.14 -3.23
CA GLY A 293 -0.77 -8.56 -1.90
C GLY A 293 -0.72 -10.08 -1.65
N SER A 294 -0.29 -10.90 -2.62
CA SER A 294 -0.02 -12.33 -2.42
C SER A 294 1.45 -12.62 -2.10
N GLY A 295 2.25 -11.56 -1.91
CA GLY A 295 3.67 -11.63 -1.61
C GLY A 295 4.55 -11.86 -2.82
N VAL A 296 4.04 -11.63 -4.03
CA VAL A 296 4.83 -11.78 -5.25
C VAL A 296 5.53 -10.47 -5.58
N ALA A 297 6.79 -10.58 -5.96
CA ALA A 297 7.55 -9.56 -6.67
C ALA A 297 7.92 -10.09 -8.07
N LEU A 298 7.83 -9.23 -9.09
CA LEU A 298 8.03 -9.58 -10.50
C LEU A 298 8.83 -8.50 -11.21
N GLN A 299 9.95 -8.88 -11.82
CA GLN A 299 10.76 -7.96 -12.62
C GLN A 299 10.36 -8.06 -14.09
N GLY A 300 10.35 -6.90 -14.77
CA GLY A 300 10.07 -6.78 -16.19
C GLY A 300 11.08 -5.90 -16.90
N TRP A 301 11.23 -6.11 -18.20
CA TRP A 301 12.04 -5.27 -19.08
C TRP A 301 11.22 -4.96 -20.33
N TYR A 302 10.87 -3.70 -20.50
CA TYR A 302 10.16 -3.23 -21.68
C TYR A 302 11.16 -2.88 -22.77
N GLU A 303 10.92 -3.42 -23.95
CA GLU A 303 11.66 -3.04 -25.16
C GLU A 303 10.74 -3.26 -26.37
N GLY A 304 10.70 -2.28 -27.27
CA GLY A 304 10.00 -2.41 -28.55
C GLY A 304 8.50 -2.70 -28.45
N GLY A 305 7.81 -2.18 -27.44
CA GLY A 305 6.36 -2.34 -27.28
C GLY A 305 5.93 -3.57 -26.48
N SER A 306 6.87 -4.36 -25.96
CA SER A 306 6.57 -5.58 -25.21
C SER A 306 7.40 -5.67 -23.94
N VAL A 307 6.85 -6.31 -22.92
CA VAL A 307 7.57 -6.57 -21.67
C VAL A 307 8.02 -8.03 -21.63
N ARG A 308 9.31 -8.25 -21.41
CA ARG A 308 9.85 -9.54 -21.00
C ARG A 308 9.80 -9.63 -19.48
N TRP A 309 9.25 -10.70 -18.93
CA TRP A 309 9.13 -10.90 -17.48
C TRP A 309 10.14 -11.91 -16.95
N SER A 310 10.56 -11.74 -15.69
CA SER A 310 11.28 -12.76 -14.93
C SER A 310 10.34 -13.87 -14.46
N GLU A 311 10.89 -14.89 -13.80
CA GLU A 311 10.07 -15.73 -12.93
C GLU A 311 9.57 -14.90 -11.74
N ALA A 312 8.36 -15.21 -11.26
CA ALA A 312 7.80 -14.56 -10.09
C ALA A 312 8.48 -15.10 -8.82
N ALA A 313 8.92 -14.19 -7.97
CA ALA A 313 9.53 -14.53 -6.69
C ALA A 313 8.59 -14.18 -5.53
N LYS A 314 8.81 -14.83 -4.38
CA LYS A 314 8.22 -14.45 -3.10
C LYS A 314 9.33 -14.19 -2.09
N PRO A 315 9.78 -12.93 -1.96
CA PRO A 315 10.82 -12.58 -1.00
C PRO A 315 10.43 -12.95 0.44
N GLY A 316 11.42 -13.32 1.25
CA GLY A 316 11.23 -13.63 2.67
C GLY A 316 10.28 -14.80 2.93
N SER A 317 9.27 -14.56 3.75
CA SER A 317 8.23 -15.55 4.09
C SER A 317 7.06 -15.57 3.09
N GLY A 318 7.10 -14.73 2.04
CA GLY A 318 6.00 -14.55 1.10
C GLY A 318 4.81 -13.78 1.69
N SER A 319 5.08 -12.87 2.63
CA SER A 319 4.10 -11.93 3.18
C SER A 319 3.64 -10.95 2.10
N SER A 320 2.47 -10.32 2.29
CA SER A 320 1.97 -9.32 1.34
C SER A 320 3.03 -8.26 1.06
N MET A 321 3.36 -8.05 -0.21
CA MET A 321 4.23 -6.94 -0.58
C MET A 321 3.43 -5.63 -0.50
N SER A 322 4.11 -4.56 -0.15
CA SER A 322 3.50 -3.23 0.04
C SER A 322 3.91 -2.26 -1.06
N ALA A 323 5.20 -2.12 -1.32
CA ALA A 323 5.74 -1.12 -2.25
C ALA A 323 7.01 -1.62 -2.97
N ALA A 324 7.37 -0.93 -4.04
CA ALA A 324 8.56 -1.12 -4.85
C ALA A 324 9.21 0.24 -5.19
N THR A 325 10.53 0.26 -5.39
CA THR A 325 11.23 1.44 -5.91
C THR A 325 12.49 1.04 -6.66
N PHE A 326 13.09 1.98 -7.39
CA PHE A 326 14.46 1.89 -7.88
C PHE A 326 15.30 3.02 -7.27
N ASP A 327 16.59 2.76 -7.07
CA ASP A 327 17.55 3.85 -6.82
C ASP A 327 18.07 4.48 -8.12
N GLY A 328 18.85 5.57 -7.99
CA GLY A 328 19.43 6.27 -9.14
C GLY A 328 20.42 5.44 -9.98
N ALA A 329 20.88 4.28 -9.47
CA ALA A 329 21.71 3.33 -10.21
C ALA A 329 20.89 2.23 -10.90
N GLY A 330 19.56 2.24 -10.75
CA GLY A 330 18.66 1.24 -11.32
C GLY A 330 18.57 -0.06 -10.50
N ARG A 331 19.03 -0.07 -9.25
CA ARG A 331 18.82 -1.21 -8.35
C ARG A 331 17.43 -1.14 -7.73
N GLY A 332 16.66 -2.21 -7.90
CA GLY A 332 15.30 -2.30 -7.38
C GLY A 332 15.25 -2.72 -5.91
N PHE A 333 14.24 -2.22 -5.19
CA PHE A 333 13.95 -2.60 -3.81
C PHE A 333 12.44 -2.82 -3.63
N VAL A 334 12.08 -3.73 -2.72
CA VAL A 334 10.69 -4.01 -2.34
C VAL A 334 10.56 -4.15 -0.84
N CYS A 335 9.40 -3.85 -0.28
CA CYS A 335 9.10 -4.09 1.14
C CYS A 335 7.78 -4.85 1.34
N ASP A 336 7.65 -5.50 2.48
CA ASP A 336 6.47 -6.28 2.84
C ASP A 336 5.79 -5.81 4.14
N THR A 337 4.58 -6.31 4.38
CA THR A 337 3.79 -5.99 5.56
C THR A 337 4.28 -6.65 6.86
N ASN A 338 5.41 -7.36 6.84
CA ASN A 338 6.02 -8.03 7.99
C ASN A 338 7.39 -7.43 8.38
N GLY A 339 7.70 -6.24 7.86
CA GLY A 339 8.95 -5.55 8.18
C GLY A 339 10.15 -6.03 7.35
N GLY A 340 9.91 -6.74 6.24
CA GLY A 340 10.94 -7.16 5.31
C GLY A 340 11.24 -6.08 4.27
N VAL A 341 12.52 -5.88 3.98
CA VAL A 341 13.02 -5.06 2.86
C VAL A 341 13.99 -5.90 2.06
N TYR A 342 13.84 -5.91 0.74
CA TYR A 342 14.60 -6.78 -0.14
C TYR A 342 15.11 -6.03 -1.37
N ALA A 343 16.38 -6.23 -1.70
CA ALA A 343 16.98 -5.75 -2.93
C ALA A 343 16.78 -6.78 -4.04
N ALA A 344 16.36 -6.31 -5.20
CA ALA A 344 16.26 -7.10 -6.43
C ALA A 344 17.66 -7.43 -6.97
N GLY A 345 17.92 -8.71 -7.24
CA GLY A 345 19.08 -9.20 -7.99
C GLY A 345 18.82 -9.19 -9.49
N GLU A 346 19.89 -9.42 -10.27
CA GLU A 346 19.84 -9.39 -11.74
C GLU A 346 19.01 -10.54 -12.36
N SER A 347 18.76 -11.61 -11.60
CA SER A 347 18.14 -12.84 -12.12
C SER A 347 16.69 -13.06 -11.63
N GLY A 348 16.05 -12.04 -11.06
CA GLY A 348 14.73 -12.16 -10.45
C GLY A 348 14.76 -12.71 -9.01
N ASP A 349 15.95 -12.85 -8.44
CA ASP A 349 16.18 -13.18 -7.04
C ASP A 349 16.11 -11.92 -6.14
N TYR A 350 15.96 -12.13 -4.84
CA TYR A 350 15.80 -11.05 -3.86
C TYR A 350 16.61 -11.34 -2.60
N GLU A 351 17.44 -10.37 -2.21
CA GLU A 351 18.27 -10.44 -1.01
C GLU A 351 17.74 -9.48 0.07
N ARG A 352 17.71 -9.92 1.32
CA ARG A 352 17.19 -9.09 2.41
C ARG A 352 18.18 -7.98 2.79
N VAL A 353 17.68 -6.77 2.97
CA VAL A 353 18.45 -5.58 3.34
C VAL A 353 18.42 -5.40 4.85
N GLY A 354 19.40 -5.96 5.54
CA GLY A 354 19.55 -5.86 7.00
C GLY A 354 18.33 -6.38 7.78
N ASP A 355 18.27 -6.01 9.06
CA ASP A 355 17.21 -6.35 10.00
C ASP A 355 16.65 -5.08 10.64
N ALA A 356 15.52 -4.61 10.14
CA ALA A 356 14.80 -3.50 10.74
C ALA A 356 13.69 -4.02 11.67
N ASP A 357 13.50 -3.38 12.82
CA ASP A 357 12.43 -3.71 13.77
C ASP A 357 11.12 -2.97 13.40
N GLY A 358 10.61 -3.26 12.20
CA GLY A 358 9.37 -2.69 11.66
C GLY A 358 8.19 -3.64 11.77
N ALA A 359 7.02 -3.14 12.19
CA ALA A 359 5.84 -3.98 12.41
C ALA A 359 5.03 -4.26 11.13
N ALA A 360 4.97 -3.30 10.19
CA ALA A 360 4.39 -3.46 8.86
C ALA A 360 4.76 -2.26 7.97
N TYR A 361 5.48 -2.49 6.86
CA TYR A 361 5.86 -1.43 5.94
C TYR A 361 4.77 -1.13 4.92
N THR A 362 4.67 0.15 4.54
CA THR A 362 3.62 0.68 3.67
C THR A 362 4.19 1.28 2.38
N ALA A 363 5.32 1.99 2.46
CA ALA A 363 5.97 2.62 1.32
C ALA A 363 7.50 2.66 1.49
N LEU A 364 8.23 2.86 0.41
CA LEU A 364 9.69 2.91 0.41
C LEU A 364 10.22 3.87 -0.65
N ALA A 365 11.25 4.63 -0.32
CA ALA A 365 11.89 5.58 -1.21
C ALA A 365 13.41 5.46 -1.13
N ALA A 366 14.05 5.27 -2.29
CA ALA A 366 15.50 5.24 -2.39
C ALA A 366 16.03 6.65 -2.67
N ALA A 367 17.09 7.02 -1.95
CA ALA A 367 17.88 8.21 -2.23
C ALA A 367 19.36 7.82 -2.28
N ASP A 368 20.22 8.71 -2.78
CA ASP A 368 21.66 8.43 -2.86
C ASP A 368 22.20 8.03 -1.48
N GLY A 369 22.73 6.80 -1.39
CA GLY A 369 23.31 6.22 -0.17
C GLY A 369 22.31 5.76 0.89
N SER A 370 21.00 5.91 0.71
CA SER A 370 20.01 5.54 1.73
C SER A 370 18.73 4.90 1.19
N LEU A 371 17.95 4.31 2.08
CA LEU A 371 16.61 3.81 1.80
C LEU A 371 15.71 4.17 2.99
N ASP A 372 14.67 4.95 2.74
CA ASP A 372 13.66 5.29 3.73
C ASP A 372 12.43 4.41 3.54
N VAL A 373 11.89 3.88 4.64
CA VAL A 373 10.73 2.98 4.62
C VAL A 373 9.71 3.46 5.63
N ALA A 374 8.52 3.80 5.14
CA ALA A 374 7.39 4.23 5.97
C ALA A 374 6.63 3.00 6.50
N ALA A 375 6.07 3.14 7.71
CA ALA A 375 5.37 2.06 8.39
C ALA A 375 3.94 2.44 8.79
N ALA A 376 3.10 1.41 8.97
CA ALA A 376 1.71 1.55 9.37
C ALA A 376 1.53 2.04 10.82
N ASP A 377 2.59 2.04 11.63
CA ASP A 377 2.58 2.58 12.99
C ASP A 377 3.01 4.06 13.06
N GLY A 378 3.33 4.68 11.92
CA GLY A 378 3.71 6.09 11.85
C GLY A 378 5.20 6.35 11.97
N SER A 379 6.00 5.29 12.00
CA SER A 379 7.45 5.39 12.00
C SER A 379 8.05 5.39 10.58
N ILE A 380 9.24 5.98 10.45
CA ILE A 380 10.11 5.87 9.27
C ILE A 380 11.40 5.19 9.68
N HIS A 381 11.78 4.17 8.92
CA HIS A 381 13.03 3.45 9.06
C HIS A 381 13.98 3.87 7.95
N ARG A 382 15.13 4.43 8.30
CA ARG A 382 16.19 4.75 7.35
C ARG A 382 17.28 3.69 7.41
N PHE A 383 17.64 3.13 6.27
CA PHE A 383 18.86 2.36 6.08
C PHE A 383 19.95 3.26 5.50
N ASP A 384 21.06 3.37 6.22
CA ASP A 384 22.32 3.90 5.68
C ASP A 384 23.05 2.75 4.99
N ARG A 385 23.37 2.91 3.70
CA ARG A 385 24.01 1.85 2.91
C ARG A 385 25.51 1.75 3.11
N ASP A 386 26.15 2.83 3.55
CA ASP A 386 27.60 2.84 3.79
C ASP A 386 27.92 2.19 5.13
N ASP A 387 27.10 2.47 6.15
CA ASP A 387 27.25 1.91 7.49
C ASP A 387 26.46 0.61 7.70
N GLU A 388 25.55 0.27 6.79
CA GLU A 388 24.61 -0.87 6.88
C GLU A 388 23.74 -0.84 8.15
N VAL A 389 23.33 0.36 8.59
CA VAL A 389 22.59 0.57 9.84
C VAL A 389 21.17 1.05 9.57
N TRP A 390 20.22 0.46 10.29
CA TRP A 390 18.83 0.93 10.36
C TRP A 390 18.62 1.90 11.54
N THR A 391 18.02 3.06 11.25
CA THR A 391 17.59 4.04 12.25
C THR A 391 16.08 4.27 12.16
N ARG A 392 15.36 4.05 13.26
CA ARG A 392 13.91 4.27 13.36
C ARG A 392 13.61 5.66 13.92
N ARG A 393 12.59 6.32 13.37
CA ARG A 393 12.08 7.63 13.82
C ARG A 393 10.56 7.57 13.90
N GLU A 394 10.00 8.02 15.02
CA GLU A 394 8.56 8.24 15.13
C GLU A 394 8.22 9.58 14.49
N VAL A 395 7.28 9.58 13.53
CA VAL A 395 6.91 10.79 12.77
C VAL A 395 5.45 11.14 12.98
N HIS A 396 4.58 10.13 12.97
CA HIS A 396 3.14 10.29 13.12
C HIS A 396 2.56 9.27 14.12
N ASP A 397 1.41 9.57 14.73
CA ASP A 397 0.71 8.68 15.67
C ASP A 397 -0.23 7.68 14.95
N GLY A 398 -0.08 7.51 13.64
CA GLY A 398 -0.94 6.70 12.78
C GLY A 398 -0.24 6.29 11.48
N PRO A 399 -0.93 5.56 10.59
CA PRO A 399 -0.30 5.04 9.38
C PRO A 399 0.25 6.12 8.47
N LEU A 400 1.54 6.01 8.14
CA LEU A 400 2.09 6.65 6.95
C LEU A 400 1.71 5.80 5.73
N ARG A 401 1.27 6.48 4.68
CA ARG A 401 0.76 5.85 3.46
C ARG A 401 1.77 5.84 2.34
N ASP A 402 2.56 6.90 2.25
CA ASP A 402 3.55 7.04 1.18
C ASP A 402 4.75 7.89 1.64
N ILE A 403 5.86 7.72 0.93
CA ILE A 403 7.10 8.45 1.12
C ILE A 403 7.82 8.61 -0.22
N ASP A 404 8.30 9.82 -0.49
CA ASP A 404 9.09 10.12 -1.68
C ASP A 404 10.38 10.87 -1.32
N ARG A 405 11.40 10.70 -2.17
CA ARG A 405 12.73 11.30 -2.00
C ARG A 405 13.27 11.87 -3.31
N ALA A 406 13.73 13.12 -3.24
CA ALA A 406 14.46 13.78 -4.33
C ALA A 406 15.78 14.35 -3.78
N GLY A 407 16.85 13.54 -3.84
CA GLY A 407 18.13 13.88 -3.23
C GLY A 407 18.01 14.10 -1.71
N ALA A 408 18.32 15.30 -1.25
CA ALA A 408 18.21 15.68 0.16
C ALA A 408 16.77 16.03 0.59
N ALA A 409 15.86 16.27 -0.36
CA ALA A 409 14.46 16.53 -0.03
C ALA A 409 13.68 15.23 0.15
N GLY A 410 12.63 15.29 0.95
CA GLY A 410 11.71 14.17 1.14
C GLY A 410 10.36 14.62 1.68
N LEU A 411 9.32 13.87 1.30
CA LEU A 411 7.95 14.07 1.75
C LEU A 411 7.36 12.74 2.19
N THR A 412 6.49 12.77 3.19
CA THR A 412 5.67 11.62 3.57
C THR A 412 4.28 12.09 3.95
N CYS A 413 3.28 11.24 3.72
CA CYS A 413 1.91 11.52 4.07
C CYS A 413 1.23 10.38 4.81
N GLY A 414 0.11 10.67 5.46
CA GLY A 414 -0.63 9.71 6.27
C GLY A 414 -2.11 10.01 6.40
N ASP A 415 -2.72 9.30 7.35
CA ASP A 415 -4.12 9.50 7.70
C ASP A 415 -4.40 10.90 8.26
N GLY A 416 -5.63 11.38 8.11
CA GLY A 416 -6.07 12.65 8.71
C GLY A 416 -5.39 13.91 8.15
N GLY A 417 -4.97 13.87 6.87
CA GLY A 417 -4.30 15.00 6.22
C GLY A 417 -2.84 15.17 6.62
N ALA A 418 -2.26 14.19 7.32
CA ALA A 418 -0.89 14.26 7.82
C ALA A 418 0.11 14.36 6.67
N LEU A 419 1.02 15.33 6.78
CA LEU A 419 2.04 15.63 5.79
C LEU A 419 3.30 16.11 6.52
N TYR A 420 4.46 15.59 6.14
CA TYR A 420 5.73 15.93 6.75
C TYR A 420 6.81 16.06 5.69
N ALA A 421 7.70 17.03 5.89
CA ALA A 421 8.89 17.21 5.07
C ALA A 421 10.14 16.78 5.83
N LEU A 422 11.11 16.23 5.11
CA LEU A 422 12.41 15.93 5.67
C LEU A 422 13.12 17.23 6.06
N ASP A 423 13.67 17.25 7.27
CA ASP A 423 14.47 18.38 7.75
C ASP A 423 15.75 18.52 6.91
N ALA A 424 16.29 19.74 6.85
CA ALA A 424 17.45 20.06 6.02
C ALA A 424 18.75 19.37 6.47
N ASP A 425 18.83 18.91 7.72
CA ASP A 425 19.93 18.07 8.21
C ASP A 425 19.80 16.61 7.76
N GLY A 426 18.65 16.25 7.17
CA GLY A 426 18.30 14.91 6.76
C GLY A 426 17.86 14.02 7.92
N ASP A 427 17.93 14.46 9.17
CA ASP A 427 17.81 13.57 10.33
C ASP A 427 16.47 13.61 11.04
N GLY A 428 15.57 14.51 10.63
CA GLY A 428 14.24 14.63 11.19
C GLY A 428 13.16 14.83 10.13
N TRP A 429 11.91 14.85 10.60
CA TRP A 429 10.73 15.12 9.80
C TRP A 429 9.89 16.16 10.52
N SER A 430 9.58 17.26 9.83
CA SER A 430 8.77 18.35 10.36
C SER A 430 7.37 18.33 9.76
N ALA A 431 6.36 18.49 10.61
CA ALA A 431 4.97 18.53 10.18
C ALA A 431 4.69 19.76 9.30
N GLU A 432 4.03 19.52 8.18
CA GLU A 432 3.58 20.56 7.26
C GLU A 432 2.16 21.02 7.60
N ARG A 433 1.90 22.31 7.45
CA ARG A 433 0.55 22.84 7.62
C ARG A 433 -0.26 22.59 6.34
N SER A 434 -1.23 21.68 6.45
CA SER A 434 -2.20 21.35 5.41
C SER A 434 -3.63 21.68 5.89
N THR A 435 -4.50 22.01 4.94
CA THR A 435 -5.94 22.18 5.17
C THR A 435 -6.72 20.88 5.00
N ALA A 436 -6.09 19.82 4.51
CA ALA A 436 -6.73 18.53 4.30
C ALA A 436 -7.04 17.85 5.64
N SER A 437 -8.19 17.16 5.67
CA SER A 437 -8.56 16.23 6.74
C SER A 437 -8.77 14.80 6.22
N ALA A 438 -8.78 14.62 4.90
CA ALA A 438 -8.84 13.33 4.23
C ALA A 438 -7.52 12.56 4.40
N THR A 439 -7.56 11.22 4.32
CA THR A 439 -6.33 10.43 4.24
C THR A 439 -5.60 10.77 2.95
N LEU A 440 -4.33 11.17 3.08
CA LEU A 440 -3.41 11.34 1.96
C LEU A 440 -2.75 9.99 1.68
N ARG A 441 -2.73 9.59 0.41
CA ARG A 441 -2.35 8.26 -0.05
C ARG A 441 -1.05 8.23 -0.84
N GLY A 442 -0.71 9.32 -1.52
CA GLY A 442 0.51 9.42 -2.32
C GLY A 442 1.14 10.81 -2.23
N VAL A 443 2.46 10.88 -2.32
CA VAL A 443 3.24 12.14 -2.37
C VAL A 443 4.32 12.08 -3.43
N VAL A 444 4.68 13.25 -3.96
CA VAL A 444 5.89 13.40 -4.79
C VAL A 444 6.56 14.74 -4.53
N THR A 445 7.89 14.74 -4.50
CA THR A 445 8.75 15.91 -4.40
C THR A 445 9.22 16.29 -5.80
N GLY A 446 8.55 17.26 -6.42
CA GLY A 446 8.85 17.69 -7.78
C GLY A 446 10.05 18.64 -7.88
N GLU A 447 10.43 18.96 -9.11
CA GLU A 447 11.41 20.01 -9.42
C GLU A 447 10.82 21.42 -9.27
N ARG A 448 9.49 21.53 -9.32
CA ARG A 448 8.75 22.79 -9.23
C ARG A 448 7.61 22.76 -8.24
N VAL A 449 6.95 21.63 -8.11
CA VAL A 449 5.75 21.48 -7.28
C VAL A 449 5.85 20.19 -6.48
N ASP A 450 5.68 20.32 -5.17
CA ASP A 450 5.46 19.22 -4.24
C ASP A 450 3.97 18.91 -4.20
N LEU A 451 3.62 17.63 -4.14
CA LEU A 451 2.23 17.18 -4.26
C LEU A 451 1.87 16.14 -3.22
N ALA A 452 0.60 16.17 -2.82
CA ALA A 452 -0.04 15.08 -2.11
C ALA A 452 -1.41 14.79 -2.70
N VAL A 453 -1.75 13.52 -2.87
CA VAL A 453 -3.06 13.06 -3.36
C VAL A 453 -3.74 12.17 -2.33
N GLY A 454 -5.06 12.07 -2.34
CA GLY A 454 -5.77 11.28 -1.33
C GLY A 454 -7.23 10.98 -1.61
N ASP A 455 -7.94 10.66 -0.53
CA ASP A 455 -9.37 10.31 -0.58
C ASP A 455 -10.24 11.44 -1.13
N GLY A 456 -11.31 11.05 -1.83
CA GLY A 456 -12.33 12.00 -2.31
C GLY A 456 -11.81 13.01 -3.33
N GLY A 457 -10.88 12.61 -4.21
CA GLY A 457 -10.26 13.50 -5.19
C GLY A 457 -9.33 14.55 -4.58
N THR A 458 -8.90 14.41 -3.34
CA THR A 458 -8.03 15.41 -2.69
C THR A 458 -6.70 15.51 -3.44
N VAL A 459 -6.34 16.72 -3.87
CA VAL A 459 -4.99 17.08 -4.35
C VAL A 459 -4.52 18.34 -3.66
N LEU A 460 -3.31 18.32 -3.13
CA LEU A 460 -2.62 19.46 -2.55
C LEU A 460 -1.34 19.75 -3.32
N GLU A 461 -1.08 21.02 -3.60
CA GLU A 461 0.11 21.49 -4.33
C GLU A 461 0.81 22.61 -3.55
N ARG A 462 2.15 22.58 -3.56
CA ARG A 462 3.02 23.64 -3.03
C ARG A 462 4.20 23.81 -3.96
N GLU A 463 4.65 25.05 -4.19
CA GLU A 463 5.93 25.27 -4.91
C GLU A 463 7.08 24.54 -4.19
N SER A 464 7.91 23.81 -4.94
CA SER A 464 9.02 23.06 -4.38
C SER A 464 10.14 24.01 -3.96
N ALA A 465 10.68 23.79 -2.77
CA ALA A 465 11.81 24.57 -2.24
C ALA A 465 13.12 24.42 -3.05
N SER A 466 13.18 23.43 -3.95
CA SER A 466 14.28 23.15 -4.88
C SER A 466 14.24 24.00 -6.16
N GLY A 467 13.19 24.79 -6.38
CA GLY A 467 12.97 25.58 -7.59
C GLY A 467 13.65 26.95 -7.67
N GLU A 468 14.53 27.30 -6.71
CA GLU A 468 15.27 28.58 -6.66
C GLU A 468 16.73 28.49 -7.15
#